data_AF-A0A4V1AIG8-F1
#
_entry.id   AF-A0A4V1AIG8-F1
#
_cell.length_a   1.000
_cell.length_b   1.000
_cell.length_c   1.000
_cell.angle_alpha   90.00
_cell.angle_beta   90.00
_cell.angle_gamma   90.00
#
_symmetry.space_group_name_H-M   'P 1'
#
loop_
_entity.id
_entity.type
_entity.pdbx_description
1 polymer ?
#
loop_
_entity_poly.entity_id
_entity_poly.type
_entity_poly.pdbx_seq_one_letter_code
_entity_poly.pdbx_strand_id
1 'polypeptide(L)' 'MGIVFDEYPEFGQVWTAYQEIMKAMHNKDLSGFEDIITHYTIMGNDMDSAISTFAKNYKGIQNSITSNYSNGR' A
#
# COMPACT_ATOMS: atom_id res chain seq x y z
N MET A 1 16.87 0.24 -11.94
CA MET A 1 15.56 0.85 -11.64
C MET A 1 15.56 2.37 -11.69
N GLY A 2 16.68 3.10 -11.50
CA GLY A 2 16.68 4.58 -11.50
C GLY A 2 16.16 5.25 -12.79
N ILE A 3 16.63 4.80 -13.95
CA ILE A 3 16.33 5.42 -15.26
C ILE A 3 14.84 5.49 -15.63
N VAL A 4 14.01 4.52 -15.20
CA VAL A 4 12.57 4.49 -15.56
C VAL A 4 11.74 5.43 -14.68
N PHE A 5 12.11 5.60 -13.40
CA PHE A 5 11.40 6.51 -12.50
C PHE A 5 11.81 7.97 -12.69
N ASP A 6 13.03 8.21 -13.18
CA ASP A 6 13.47 9.54 -13.58
C ASP A 6 12.70 10.06 -14.81
N GLU A 7 12.32 9.16 -15.72
CA GLU A 7 11.53 9.49 -16.92
C GLU A 7 10.03 9.62 -16.63
N TYR A 8 9.51 8.86 -15.66
CA TYR A 8 8.10 8.85 -15.27
C TYR A 8 7.94 8.97 -13.73
N PRO A 9 8.07 10.19 -13.17
CA PRO A 9 8.10 10.38 -11.72
C PRO A 9 6.79 9.99 -11.03
N GLU A 10 5.63 10.21 -11.69
CA GLU A 10 4.32 9.78 -11.17
C GLU A 10 4.23 8.24 -11.07
N PHE A 11 4.71 7.52 -12.09
CA PHE A 11 4.77 6.07 -12.06
C PHE A 11 5.69 5.57 -10.95
N GLY A 12 6.84 6.21 -10.74
CA GLY A 12 7.75 5.89 -9.63
C GLY A 12 7.11 6.05 -8.26
N GLN A 13 6.33 7.12 -8.06
CA GLN A 13 5.61 7.36 -6.81
C GLN A 13 4.53 6.30 -6.56
N VAL A 14 3.69 6.04 -7.56
CA VAL A 14 2.64 5.00 -7.49
C VAL A 14 3.26 3.63 -7.21
N TRP A 15 4.32 3.27 -7.94
CA TRP A 15 4.99 1.99 -7.79
C TRP A 15 5.62 1.82 -6.41
N THR A 16 6.27 2.87 -5.89
CA THR A 16 6.90 2.83 -4.55
C THR A 16 5.85 2.59 -3.47
N ALA A 17 4.76 3.38 -3.48
CA ALA A 17 3.68 3.21 -2.51
C ALA A 17 3.04 1.82 -2.60
N TYR A 18 2.82 1.29 -3.81
CA TYR A 18 2.33 -0.06 -4.01
C TYR A 18 3.27 -1.11 -3.40
N GLN A 19 4.58 -1.02 -3.63
CA GLN A 19 5.55 -1.96 -3.08
C GLN A 19 5.61 -1.92 -1.55
N GLU A 20 5.51 -0.75 -0.93
CA GLU A 20 5.50 -0.60 0.53
C GLU A 20 4.27 -1.26 1.16
N ILE A 21 3.08 -1.06 0.56
CA ILE A 21 1.84 -1.71 1.01
C ILE A 21 1.95 -3.23 0.89
N MET A 22 2.38 -3.74 -0.26
CA MET A 22 2.52 -5.19 -0.48
C MET A 22 3.53 -5.80 0.48
N LYS A 23 4.63 -5.09 0.77
CA LYS A 23 5.63 -5.53 1.74
C LYS A 23 5.04 -5.60 3.16
N ALA A 24 4.29 -4.59 3.59
CA ALA A 24 3.64 -4.59 4.90
C ALA A 24 2.64 -5.76 5.03
N MET A 25 1.81 -5.98 4.01
CA MET A 25 0.86 -7.09 3.97
C MET A 25 1.56 -8.45 4.01
N HIS A 26 2.59 -8.64 3.18
CA HIS A 26 3.35 -9.90 3.11
C HIS A 26 4.05 -10.23 4.43
N ASN A 27 4.62 -9.22 5.09
CA ASN A 27 5.31 -9.37 6.36
C ASN A 27 4.37 -9.45 7.57
N LYS A 28 3.04 -9.41 7.34
CA LYS A 28 2.02 -9.33 8.38
C LYS A 28 2.22 -8.12 9.33
N ASP A 29 2.78 -7.05 8.82
CA ASP A 29 3.04 -5.80 9.55
C ASP A 29 1.82 -4.89 9.47
N LEU A 30 0.87 -5.11 10.39
CA LEU A 30 -0.35 -4.30 10.48
C LEU A 30 -0.03 -2.84 10.78
N SER A 31 0.93 -2.58 11.67
CA SER A 31 1.34 -1.22 12.04
C SER A 31 1.90 -0.46 10.84
N GLY A 32 2.79 -1.07 10.07
CA GLY A 32 3.35 -0.46 8.86
C GLY A 32 2.28 -0.22 7.80
N PHE A 33 1.34 -1.17 7.63
CA PHE A 33 0.21 -0.98 6.71
C PHE A 33 -0.68 0.21 7.14
N GLU A 34 -1.03 0.28 8.42
CA GLU A 34 -1.88 1.36 8.97
C GLU A 34 -1.20 2.73 8.87
N ASP A 35 0.11 2.79 9.14
CA ASP A 35 0.92 4.00 9.02
C ASP A 35 0.91 4.54 7.57
N ILE A 36 1.16 3.66 6.60
CA ILE A 36 1.15 4.01 5.17
C ILE A 36 -0.20 4.59 4.76
N ILE A 37 -1.32 3.92 5.07
CA ILE A 37 -2.65 4.38 4.62
C ILE A 37 -3.12 5.65 5.36
N THR A 38 -2.68 5.86 6.61
CA THR A 38 -3.10 7.00 7.43
C THR A 38 -2.35 8.27 7.06
N HIS A 39 -1.05 8.14 6.77
CA HIS A 39 -0.17 9.26 6.49
C HIS A 39 0.11 9.48 4.99
N TYR A 40 -0.57 8.71 4.12
CA TYR A 40 -0.50 8.88 2.67
C TYR A 40 -0.91 10.31 2.26
N THR A 41 -0.06 10.96 1.47
CA THR A 41 -0.35 12.28 0.89
C THR A 41 -1.05 12.10 -0.46
N ILE A 42 -2.20 12.74 -0.64
CA ILE A 42 -2.96 12.73 -1.91
C ILE A 42 -2.09 13.32 -3.03
N MET A 43 -1.92 12.56 -4.11
CA MET A 43 -1.04 12.93 -5.22
C MET A 43 -1.80 13.28 -6.52
N GLY A 44 -3.11 13.06 -6.57
CA GLY A 44 -3.94 13.30 -7.75
C GLY A 44 -3.87 12.18 -8.79
N ASN A 45 -3.46 10.97 -8.39
CA ASN A 45 -3.28 9.82 -9.27
C ASN A 45 -4.05 8.59 -8.78
N ASP A 46 -3.97 7.49 -9.54
CA ASP A 46 -4.74 6.27 -9.26
C ASP A 46 -4.45 5.64 -7.89
N MET A 47 -3.29 5.92 -7.29
CA MET A 47 -2.94 5.44 -5.94
C MET A 47 -3.88 6.01 -4.87
N ASP A 48 -4.42 7.22 -5.07
CA ASP A 48 -5.38 7.83 -4.14
C ASP A 48 -6.64 6.97 -4.00
N SER A 49 -7.10 6.40 -5.13
CA SER A 49 -8.26 5.51 -5.15
C SER A 49 -7.97 4.17 -4.48
N ALA A 50 -6.75 3.65 -4.65
CA ALA A 50 -6.30 2.43 -3.98
C ALA A 50 -6.25 2.63 -2.45
N ILE A 51 -5.64 3.72 -1.97
CA ILE A 51 -5.57 4.08 -0.55
C ILE A 51 -6.97 4.26 0.04
N SER A 52 -7.86 4.98 -0.65
CA SER A 52 -9.25 5.14 -0.22
C SER A 52 -9.96 3.79 -0.08
N THR A 53 -9.72 2.86 -1.02
CA THR A 53 -10.31 1.52 -1.00
C THR A 53 -9.76 0.69 0.17
N PHE A 54 -8.46 0.76 0.44
CA PHE A 54 -7.85 0.11 1.59
C PHE A 54 -8.42 0.64 2.91
N ALA A 55 -8.51 1.96 3.07
CA ALA A 55 -9.08 2.57 4.27
C ALA A 55 -10.55 2.18 4.49
N LYS A 56 -11.37 2.19 3.43
CA LYS A 56 -12.78 1.75 3.48
C LYS A 56 -12.94 0.30 3.90
N ASN A 57 -12.00 -0.57 3.50
CA ASN A 57 -12.04 -2.01 3.77
C ASN A 57 -11.08 -2.44 4.89
N TYR A 58 -10.60 -1.50 5.72
CA TYR A 58 -9.52 -1.72 6.68
C TYR A 58 -9.75 -2.94 7.57
N LYS A 59 -10.95 -3.14 8.13
CA LYS A 59 -11.26 -4.31 8.98
C LYS A 59 -11.03 -5.65 8.27
N GLY A 60 -11.39 -5.75 7.00
CA GLY A 60 -11.17 -6.96 6.20
C GLY A 60 -9.68 -7.21 5.96
N ILE A 61 -8.93 -6.15 5.71
CA ILE A 61 -7.48 -6.22 5.47
C ILE A 61 -6.73 -6.51 6.76
N GLN A 62 -7.09 -5.89 7.88
CA GLN A 62 -6.58 -6.18 9.21
C GLN A 62 -6.72 -7.68 9.53
N ASN A 63 -7.90 -8.25 9.29
CA ASN A 63 -8.13 -9.68 9.47
C ASN A 63 -7.25 -10.52 8.53
N SER A 64 -7.05 -10.08 7.29
CA SER A 64 -6.18 -10.75 6.33
C SER A 64 -4.69 -10.73 6.75
N ILE A 65 -4.21 -9.61 7.29
CA ILE A 65 -2.82 -9.44 7.75
C ILE A 65 -2.57 -10.24 9.03
N THR A 66 -3.50 -10.18 9.99
CA THR A 66 -3.31 -10.77 11.33
C THR A 66 -3.69 -12.24 11.45
N SER A 67 -4.51 -12.77 10.53
CA SER A 67 -4.94 -14.16 10.58
C SER A 67 -3.81 -15.13 10.22
N ASN A 68 -3.67 -16.20 11.01
CA ASN A 68 -2.78 -17.33 10.71
C ASN A 68 -3.28 -18.20 9.55
N TYR A 69 -4.57 -18.10 9.21
CA TYR A 69 -5.20 -18.84 8.11
C TYR A 69 -5.22 -18.07 6.79
N SER A 70 -4.92 -16.76 6.85
CA SER A 70 -4.73 -15.96 5.66
C SER A 70 -3.28 -16.09 5.19
N ASN A 71 -3.13 -16.43 3.91
CA ASN A 71 -1.83 -16.59 3.28
C ASN A 71 -1.20 -15.26 2.84
N GLY A 72 -1.75 -14.11 3.26
CA GLY A 72 -1.18 -12.78 3.00
C GLY A 72 -0.72 -12.59 1.54
N ARG A 73 -1.51 -13.10 0.59
CA ARG A 73 -1.18 -13.09 -0.85
C ARG A 73 -1.41 -11.72 -1.46
#